data_AF-A0AAV5HD05-F1
#
_entry.id   AF-A0AAV5HD05-F1
#
_cell.length_a   1.000
_cell.length_b   1.000
_cell.length_c   1.000
_cell.angle_alpha   90.00
_cell.angle_beta   90.00
_cell.angle_gamma   90.00
#
_symmetry.space_group_name_H-M   'P 1'
#
loop_
_entity.id
_entity.type
_entity.pdbx_description
1 polymer ?
#
loop_
_entity_poly.entity_id
_entity_poly.type
_entity_poly.pdbx_seq_one_letter_code
_entity_poly.pdbx_strand_id
1 'polypeptide(L)'
;MKKSTAVIIVVMGLILAAAGLLFSTRRASSNQQKREEIASIFEVYQQYGLTYNKKDDRLYYNNELVRYFEDIVNEDNYKEWPHKDGNVDVYAVRNESGKLVGVEPFDQQAFADRTPLMKDSIYELQITQSISNSVDGYTKDIEEQVKNSIESAYEIYQPYGLTYDRDSDRLYYEGELVGYFEDKELAHTFGPFDDSEIIIYALRDKQGKLEGLDVEGDVN
;
A
#
# COMPACT_ATOMS: atom_id res chain seq x y z
N MET A 1 -28.55 18.36 -1.68
CA MET A 1 -27.59 17.64 -2.55
C MET A 1 -26.26 17.62 -1.82
N LYS A 2 -25.95 16.56 -1.08
CA LYS A 2 -24.62 16.38 -0.47
C LYS A 2 -23.66 16.05 -1.60
N LYS A 3 -22.63 16.88 -1.80
CA LYS A 3 -21.49 16.52 -2.63
C LYS A 3 -20.81 15.37 -1.90
N SER A 4 -20.79 14.19 -2.51
CA SER A 4 -20.04 13.05 -2.00
C SER A 4 -18.57 13.39 -2.26
N THR A 5 -17.85 13.80 -1.23
CA THR A 5 -16.40 13.95 -1.29
C THR A 5 -15.85 12.55 -1.53
N ALA A 6 -15.20 12.34 -2.67
CA ALA A 6 -14.44 11.12 -2.91
C ALA A 6 -13.29 11.11 -1.90
N VAL A 7 -13.28 10.13 -1.00
CA VAL A 7 -12.13 9.89 -0.14
C VAL A 7 -11.14 9.12 -1.01
N ILE A 8 -10.10 9.80 -1.47
CA ILE A 8 -8.94 9.17 -2.12
C ILE A 8 -8.15 8.51 -0.99
N ILE A 9 -8.37 7.22 -0.76
CA ILE A 9 -7.55 6.43 0.17
C ILE A 9 -6.36 5.91 -0.63
N VAL A 10 -5.24 6.61 -0.55
CA VAL A 10 -3.95 6.07 -1.00
C VAL A 10 -3.51 5.05 0.05
N VAL A 11 -3.78 3.77 -0.19
CA VAL A 11 -3.20 2.69 0.62
C VAL A 11 -1.76 2.50 0.17
N MET A 12 -0.85 3.35 0.65
CA MET A 12 0.58 3.01 0.57
C MET A 12 0.79 1.73 1.39
N GLY A 13 1.44 0.74 0.79
CA GLY A 13 1.77 -0.50 1.48
C GLY A 13 2.76 -0.22 2.61
N LEU A 14 2.37 -0.52 3.85
CA LEU A 14 3.16 -0.17 5.01
C LEU A 14 3.91 -1.39 5.55
N ILE A 15 5.25 -1.30 5.49
CA ILE A 15 6.16 -2.25 6.11
C ILE A 15 6.26 -1.96 7.60
N LEU A 16 5.85 -2.96 8.39
CA LEU A 16 6.06 -3.03 9.83
C LEU A 16 7.56 -2.99 10.20
N ALA A 17 7.96 -1.96 10.94
CA ALA A 17 9.23 -1.93 11.68
C ALA A 17 9.02 -1.49 13.14
N ALA A 18 9.29 -2.40 14.07
CA ALA A 18 9.59 -2.10 15.48
C ALA A 18 10.76 -3.01 15.93
N ALA A 19 11.41 -2.75 17.08
CA ALA A 19 12.77 -3.20 17.40
C ALA A 19 12.94 -4.06 18.68
N GLY A 20 13.92 -5.00 18.62
CA GLY A 20 14.60 -5.87 19.62
C GLY A 20 13.83 -6.35 20.88
N LEU A 21 13.63 -7.64 21.22
CA LEU A 21 14.49 -8.83 21.17
C LEU A 21 13.68 -10.14 20.93
N LEU A 22 12.39 -10.06 20.60
CA LEU A 22 11.48 -11.17 20.19
C LEU A 22 11.40 -11.34 18.65
N PHE A 23 12.33 -10.73 17.91
CA PHE A 23 12.11 -10.29 16.53
C PHE A 23 12.30 -11.32 15.42
N SER A 24 13.06 -12.39 15.61
CA SER A 24 13.31 -13.34 14.51
C SER A 24 12.06 -14.15 14.15
N THR A 25 11.28 -14.58 15.14
CA THR A 25 10.07 -15.39 14.92
C THR A 25 8.88 -14.55 14.46
N ARG A 26 8.65 -13.37 15.07
CA ARG A 26 7.57 -12.45 14.64
C ARG A 26 7.82 -11.85 13.25
N ARG A 27 9.05 -11.44 12.93
CA ARG A 27 9.39 -10.85 11.61
C ARG A 27 9.33 -11.89 10.49
N ALA A 28 9.71 -13.13 10.77
CA ALA A 28 9.54 -14.23 9.82
C ALA A 28 8.04 -14.53 9.59
N SER A 29 7.24 -14.55 10.66
CA SER A 29 5.78 -14.73 10.58
C SER A 29 5.09 -13.59 9.84
N SER A 30 5.47 -12.32 10.10
CA SER A 30 4.89 -11.15 9.43
C SER A 30 5.31 -11.07 7.97
N ASN A 31 6.57 -11.39 7.65
CA ASN A 31 7.02 -11.46 6.25
C ASN A 31 6.34 -12.60 5.51
N GLN A 32 6.13 -13.75 6.16
CA GLN A 32 5.39 -14.86 5.56
C GLN A 32 3.94 -14.45 5.29
N GLN A 33 3.26 -13.82 6.25
CA GLN A 33 1.90 -13.33 6.08
C GLN A 33 1.82 -12.30 4.93
N LYS A 34 2.72 -11.31 4.89
CA LYS A 34 2.81 -10.35 3.78
C LYS A 34 2.97 -11.05 2.43
N ARG A 35 3.82 -12.08 2.36
CA ARG A 35 4.02 -12.88 1.14
C ARG A 35 2.78 -13.71 0.78
N GLU A 36 1.99 -14.13 1.75
CA GLU A 36 0.71 -14.81 1.50
C GLU A 36 -0.35 -13.85 0.94
N GLU A 37 -0.45 -12.64 1.50
CA GLU A 37 -1.34 -11.58 1.01
C GLU A 37 -0.98 -11.18 -0.43
N ILE A 38 0.31 -10.92 -0.70
CA ILE A 38 0.80 -10.64 -2.05
C ILE A 38 0.52 -11.80 -3.02
N ALA A 39 0.72 -13.05 -2.57
CA ALA A 39 0.43 -14.20 -3.41
C ALA A 39 -1.05 -14.26 -3.81
N SER A 40 -1.96 -13.92 -2.89
CA SER A 40 -3.39 -13.85 -3.20
C SER A 40 -3.71 -12.74 -4.20
N ILE A 41 -3.07 -11.57 -4.08
CA ILE A 41 -3.23 -10.46 -5.04
C ILE A 41 -2.85 -10.90 -6.46
N PHE A 42 -1.76 -11.66 -6.61
CA PHE A 42 -1.25 -12.07 -7.91
C PHE A 42 -1.87 -13.35 -8.48
N GLU A 43 -2.70 -14.07 -7.72
CA GLU A 43 -3.31 -15.34 -8.13
C GLU A 43 -4.11 -15.21 -9.44
N VAL A 44 -4.83 -14.11 -9.62
CA VAL A 44 -5.67 -13.88 -10.81
C VAL A 44 -4.88 -13.77 -12.11
N TYR A 45 -3.59 -13.42 -12.05
CA TYR A 45 -2.72 -13.25 -13.22
C TYR A 45 -1.98 -14.55 -13.60
N GLN A 46 -1.98 -15.57 -12.73
CA GLN A 46 -1.25 -16.82 -12.95
C GLN A 46 -1.67 -17.55 -14.23
N GLN A 47 -2.96 -17.50 -14.56
CA GLN A 47 -3.50 -18.07 -15.81
C GLN A 47 -2.95 -17.41 -17.08
N TYR A 48 -2.36 -16.22 -16.96
CA TYR A 48 -1.75 -15.45 -18.04
C TYR A 48 -0.21 -15.49 -18.00
N GLY A 49 0.38 -16.39 -17.19
CA GLY A 49 1.82 -16.61 -17.14
C GLY A 49 2.58 -15.72 -16.15
N LEU A 50 1.90 -14.83 -15.41
CA LEU A 50 2.50 -14.02 -14.35
C LEU A 50 2.34 -14.70 -12.99
N THR A 51 3.44 -15.05 -12.34
CA THR A 51 3.44 -15.78 -11.08
C THR A 51 4.25 -15.06 -10.02
N TYR A 52 3.74 -15.03 -8.79
CA TYR A 52 4.49 -14.56 -7.64
C TYR A 52 5.19 -15.71 -6.91
N ASN A 53 6.50 -15.61 -6.76
CA ASN A 53 7.31 -16.55 -6.01
C ASN A 53 7.53 -16.03 -4.58
N LYS A 54 6.83 -16.65 -3.61
CA LYS A 54 6.92 -16.31 -2.18
C LYS A 54 8.32 -16.48 -1.57
N LYS A 55 9.18 -17.34 -2.14
CA LYS A 55 10.54 -17.54 -1.61
C LYS A 55 11.42 -16.35 -1.97
N ASP A 56 11.35 -15.97 -3.24
CA ASP A 56 12.19 -14.93 -3.83
C ASP A 56 11.62 -13.53 -3.60
N ASP A 57 10.32 -13.43 -3.27
CA ASP A 57 9.57 -12.18 -3.16
C ASP A 57 9.56 -11.41 -4.49
N ARG A 58 9.35 -12.15 -5.58
CA ARG A 58 9.48 -11.66 -6.96
C ARG A 58 8.39 -12.20 -7.88
N LEU A 59 8.08 -11.41 -8.90
CA LEU A 59 7.24 -11.80 -10.02
C LEU A 59 8.07 -12.46 -11.14
N TYR A 60 7.49 -13.47 -11.76
CA TYR A 60 8.01 -14.14 -12.95
C TYR A 60 6.94 -14.20 -14.02
N TYR A 61 7.25 -13.72 -15.23
CA TYR A 61 6.39 -13.84 -16.40
C TYR A 61 7.00 -14.87 -17.35
N ASN A 62 6.30 -15.98 -17.59
CA ASN A 62 6.80 -17.09 -18.42
C ASN A 62 8.24 -17.54 -18.05
N ASN A 63 8.52 -17.60 -16.74
CA ASN A 63 9.83 -17.92 -16.14
C ASN A 63 10.91 -16.83 -16.25
N GLU A 64 10.60 -15.66 -16.81
CA GLU A 64 11.51 -14.50 -16.80
C GLU A 64 11.25 -13.61 -15.59
N LEU A 65 12.32 -13.18 -14.92
CA LEU A 65 12.23 -12.29 -13.77
C LEU A 65 11.65 -10.94 -14.18
N VAL A 66 10.54 -10.56 -13.60
CA VAL A 66 9.89 -9.27 -13.85
C VAL A 66 10.64 -8.18 -13.11
N ARG A 67 10.95 -7.11 -13.83
CA ARG A 67 11.51 -5.87 -13.28
C ARG A 67 10.42 -4.87 -12.94
N TYR A 68 9.38 -4.78 -13.77
CA TYR A 68 8.28 -3.86 -13.57
C TYR A 68 6.97 -4.53 -13.97
N PHE A 69 5.95 -4.39 -13.13
CA PHE A 69 4.57 -4.78 -13.42
C PHE A 69 3.65 -3.58 -13.23
N GLU A 70 2.68 -3.42 -14.13
CA GLU A 70 1.55 -2.52 -13.90
C GLU A 70 0.19 -3.15 -14.26
N ASP A 71 -0.85 -2.78 -13.55
CA ASP A 71 -2.25 -3.02 -13.89
C ASP A 71 -3.04 -1.76 -13.62
N ILE A 72 -3.28 -0.98 -14.67
CA ILE A 72 -3.95 0.32 -14.61
C ILE A 72 -5.40 0.14 -15.07
N VAL A 73 -6.35 0.24 -14.14
CA VAL A 73 -7.80 0.25 -14.45
C VAL A 73 -8.24 1.67 -14.77
N ASN A 74 -7.81 2.63 -13.97
CA ASN A 74 -7.96 4.08 -14.17
C ASN A 74 -6.97 4.84 -13.28
N GLU A 75 -6.99 6.17 -13.32
CA GLU A 75 -6.11 7.05 -12.53
C GLU A 75 -6.17 6.82 -11.01
N ASP A 76 -7.26 6.22 -10.56
CA ASP A 76 -7.63 6.01 -9.18
C ASP A 76 -7.54 4.53 -8.75
N ASN A 77 -7.36 3.61 -9.69
CA ASN A 77 -7.33 2.17 -9.43
C ASN A 77 -6.24 1.53 -10.28
N TYR A 78 -5.07 1.36 -9.66
CA TYR A 78 -3.93 0.76 -10.32
C TYR A 78 -3.04 -0.01 -9.33
N LYS A 79 -2.23 -0.92 -9.88
CA LYS A 79 -1.21 -1.65 -9.16
C LYS A 79 0.11 -1.47 -9.91
N GLU A 80 1.17 -1.18 -9.19
CA GLU A 80 2.51 -1.11 -9.73
C GLU A 80 3.46 -1.92 -8.86
N TRP A 81 4.38 -2.64 -9.47
CA TRP A 81 5.44 -3.31 -8.73
C TRP A 81 6.79 -3.13 -9.41
N PRO A 82 7.50 -2.04 -9.07
CA PRO A 82 8.80 -1.76 -9.63
C PRO A 82 9.92 -2.45 -8.82
N HIS A 83 10.95 -2.89 -9.52
CA HIS A 83 12.19 -3.46 -8.97
C HIS A 83 13.37 -2.91 -9.78
N LYS A 84 14.54 -2.76 -9.14
CA LYS A 84 15.74 -2.24 -9.83
C LYS A 84 16.34 -3.22 -10.87
N ASP A 85 15.97 -4.49 -10.78
CA ASP A 85 16.51 -5.60 -11.53
C ASP A 85 15.43 -6.51 -12.09
N GLY A 86 15.73 -7.27 -13.14
CA GLY A 86 14.80 -8.11 -13.88
C GLY A 86 14.98 -7.93 -15.38
N ASN A 87 14.40 -8.85 -16.15
CA ASN A 87 14.65 -8.98 -17.59
C ASN A 87 13.46 -8.54 -18.45
N VAL A 88 12.27 -8.42 -17.85
CA VAL A 88 11.04 -8.06 -18.55
C VAL A 88 10.21 -7.08 -17.73
N ASP A 89 9.61 -6.11 -18.42
CA ASP A 89 8.54 -5.27 -17.87
C ASP A 89 7.23 -5.79 -18.46
N VAL A 90 6.17 -5.92 -17.66
CA VAL A 90 4.85 -6.42 -18.09
C VAL A 90 3.71 -5.51 -17.65
N TYR A 91 2.60 -5.58 -18.36
CA TYR A 91 1.34 -4.93 -17.98
C TYR A 91 0.16 -5.89 -18.08
N ALA A 92 -0.86 -5.67 -17.26
CA ALA A 92 -2.14 -6.36 -17.35
C ALA A 92 -2.96 -5.85 -18.54
N VAL A 93 -3.58 -6.77 -19.27
CA VAL A 93 -4.48 -6.46 -20.38
C VAL A 93 -5.92 -6.64 -19.90
N ARG A 94 -6.73 -5.61 -20.06
CA ARG A 94 -8.17 -5.62 -19.73
C ARG A 94 -9.00 -5.39 -20.99
N ASN A 95 -10.16 -6.04 -21.05
CA ASN A 95 -11.12 -5.79 -22.13
C ASN A 95 -11.94 -4.51 -21.85
N GLU A 96 -12.83 -4.15 -22.77
CA GLU A 96 -13.69 -2.95 -22.66
C GLU A 96 -14.57 -2.92 -21.40
N SER A 97 -14.90 -4.08 -20.82
CA SER A 97 -15.67 -4.17 -19.58
C SER A 97 -14.79 -4.09 -18.32
N GLY A 98 -13.50 -3.81 -18.46
CA GLY A 98 -12.53 -3.76 -17.36
C GLY A 98 -12.12 -5.13 -16.81
N LYS A 99 -12.52 -6.23 -17.45
CA LYS A 99 -12.15 -7.59 -17.03
C LYS A 99 -10.72 -7.88 -17.46
N LEU A 100 -9.91 -8.43 -16.55
CA LEU A 100 -8.59 -8.97 -16.87
C LEU A 100 -8.70 -10.10 -17.90
N VAL A 101 -7.96 -9.97 -19.00
CA VAL A 101 -7.95 -10.93 -20.11
C VAL A 101 -6.54 -11.36 -20.52
N GLY A 102 -5.49 -10.75 -19.97
CA GLY A 102 -4.12 -11.09 -20.30
C GLY A 102 -3.09 -10.38 -19.43
N VAL A 103 -1.83 -10.76 -19.64
CA VAL A 103 -0.63 -10.03 -19.23
C VAL A 103 0.29 -10.04 -20.44
N GLU A 104 0.83 -8.88 -20.81
CA GLU A 104 1.69 -8.72 -21.98
C GLU A 104 3.00 -8.01 -21.60
N PRO A 105 4.11 -8.30 -22.29
CA PRO A 105 5.36 -7.58 -22.09
C PRO A 105 5.29 -6.20 -22.75
N PHE A 106 5.91 -5.22 -22.09
CA PHE A 106 6.28 -3.98 -22.76
C PHE A 106 7.34 -4.23 -23.85
N ASP A 107 7.39 -3.34 -24.83
CA ASP A 107 8.46 -3.37 -25.82
C ASP A 107 9.82 -2.94 -25.24
N GLN A 108 10.89 -3.20 -26.02
CA GLN A 108 12.25 -2.90 -25.61
C GLN A 108 12.52 -1.40 -25.44
N GLN A 109 11.79 -0.54 -26.16
CA GLN A 109 11.97 0.91 -26.07
C GLN A 109 11.41 1.42 -24.74
N ALA A 110 10.18 1.01 -24.39
CA ALA A 110 9.57 1.32 -23.09
C ALA A 110 10.42 0.78 -21.92
N PHE A 111 10.98 -0.43 -22.07
CA PHE A 111 11.92 -0.98 -21.09
C PHE A 111 13.17 -0.09 -20.96
N ALA A 112 13.77 0.34 -22.08
CA ALA A 112 14.95 1.20 -22.07
C ALA A 112 14.65 2.58 -21.46
N ASP A 113 13.52 3.19 -21.82
CA ASP A 113 13.10 4.51 -21.34
C ASP A 113 12.80 4.50 -19.83
N ARG A 114 12.27 3.40 -19.29
CA ARG A 114 12.03 3.23 -17.86
C ARG A 114 13.29 2.90 -17.05
N THR A 115 14.34 2.38 -17.69
CA THR A 115 15.57 1.92 -17.01
C THR A 115 16.23 2.99 -16.10
N PRO A 116 16.33 4.27 -16.48
CA PRO A 116 16.84 5.31 -15.59
C PRO A 116 16.01 5.49 -14.32
N LEU A 117 14.67 5.37 -14.41
CA LEU A 117 13.73 5.53 -13.29
C LEU A 117 13.81 4.36 -12.30
N MET A 118 14.17 3.17 -12.78
CA MET A 118 14.29 1.98 -11.92
C MET A 118 15.51 2.01 -10.99
N LYS A 119 16.48 2.90 -11.21
CA LYS A 119 17.68 2.99 -10.37
C LYS A 119 17.37 3.39 -8.93
N ASP A 120 16.36 4.24 -8.76
CA ASP A 120 15.95 4.80 -7.47
C ASP A 120 14.64 4.15 -6.98
N SER A 121 14.21 3.05 -7.61
CA SER A 121 12.94 2.41 -7.31
C SER A 121 12.95 1.68 -5.96
N ILE A 122 11.82 1.80 -5.25
CA ILE A 122 11.52 1.03 -4.04
C ILE A 122 10.98 -0.36 -4.41
N TYR A 123 11.42 -1.38 -3.66
CA TYR A 123 11.13 -2.79 -3.93
C TYR A 123 9.79 -3.27 -3.37
N GLU A 124 8.72 -2.53 -3.65
CA GLU A 124 7.45 -2.72 -2.96
C GLU A 124 6.27 -2.65 -3.92
N LEU A 125 5.28 -3.51 -3.66
CA LEU A 125 4.00 -3.50 -4.37
C LEU A 125 3.22 -2.25 -3.95
N GLN A 126 2.90 -1.41 -4.93
CA GLN A 126 2.09 -0.22 -4.80
C GLN A 126 0.68 -0.53 -5.28
N ILE A 127 -0.33 -0.19 -4.49
CA ILE A 127 -1.74 -0.43 -4.80
C ILE A 127 -2.52 0.84 -4.51
N THR A 128 -3.07 1.45 -5.55
CA THR A 128 -4.00 2.57 -5.43
C THR A 128 -5.39 2.05 -5.78
N GLN A 129 -6.37 2.25 -4.90
CA GLN A 129 -7.76 1.89 -5.15
C GLN A 129 -8.68 2.94 -4.50
N SER A 130 -9.12 3.93 -5.29
CA SER A 130 -10.18 4.84 -4.87
C SER A 130 -11.49 4.06 -4.87
N ILE A 131 -12.07 3.95 -3.69
CA ILE A 131 -13.34 3.26 -3.47
C ILE A 131 -14.47 4.20 -3.91
N SER A 132 -14.76 4.25 -5.21
CA SER A 132 -16.05 4.78 -5.65
C SER A 132 -17.12 3.74 -5.30
N ASN A 133 -18.14 4.14 -4.53
CA ASN A 133 -19.28 3.29 -4.10
C ASN A 133 -20.19 2.87 -5.27
N SER A 134 -19.62 2.37 -6.36
CA SER A 134 -20.33 1.80 -7.47
C SER A 134 -19.42 0.84 -8.23
N VAL A 135 -19.65 -0.46 -8.07
CA VAL A 135 -19.76 -1.48 -9.12
C VAL A 135 -19.62 -2.88 -8.49
N ASP A 136 -20.51 -3.77 -8.92
CA ASP A 136 -20.64 -5.19 -8.55
C ASP A 136 -19.29 -5.90 -8.32
N GLY A 137 -19.00 -6.22 -7.06
CA GLY A 137 -17.82 -6.99 -6.67
C GLY A 137 -17.23 -6.63 -5.31
N TYR A 138 -17.58 -5.45 -4.77
CA TYR A 138 -17.25 -5.09 -3.38
C TYR A 138 -18.10 -5.88 -2.41
N THR A 139 -17.54 -6.97 -1.89
CA THR A 139 -18.14 -7.68 -0.76
C THR A 139 -17.76 -6.96 0.53
N LYS A 140 -18.64 -7.05 1.53
CA LYS A 140 -18.38 -6.60 2.90
C LYS A 140 -17.03 -7.14 3.43
N ASP A 141 -16.60 -8.29 2.94
CA ASP A 141 -15.35 -8.95 3.34
C ASP A 141 -14.10 -8.18 2.89
N ILE A 142 -14.15 -7.44 1.77
CA ILE A 142 -13.01 -6.63 1.30
C ILE A 142 -12.91 -5.35 2.12
N GLU A 143 -14.04 -4.71 2.42
CA GLU A 143 -14.08 -3.53 3.30
C GLU A 143 -13.49 -3.86 4.68
N GLU A 144 -13.87 -5.01 5.24
CA GLU A 144 -13.37 -5.47 6.53
C GLU A 144 -11.85 -5.73 6.50
N GLN A 145 -11.33 -6.33 5.41
CA GLN A 145 -9.90 -6.57 5.23
C GLN A 145 -9.09 -5.27 5.14
N VAL A 146 -9.62 -4.26 4.44
CA VAL A 146 -8.97 -2.95 4.35
C VAL A 146 -8.93 -2.29 5.73
N LYS A 147 -10.04 -2.29 6.47
CA LYS A 147 -10.11 -1.73 7.82
C LYS A 147 -9.14 -2.44 8.78
N ASN A 148 -9.01 -3.76 8.69
CA ASN A 148 -8.04 -4.53 9.48
C ASN A 148 -6.59 -4.13 9.15
N SER A 149 -6.29 -3.91 7.88
CA SER A 149 -4.95 -3.49 7.44
C SER A 149 -4.61 -2.09 7.97
N ILE A 150 -5.55 -1.15 7.89
CA ILE A 150 -5.39 0.21 8.40
C ILE A 150 -5.21 0.20 9.92
N GLU A 151 -6.09 -0.48 10.66
CA GLU A 151 -5.99 -0.60 12.12
C GLU A 151 -4.63 -1.16 12.55
N SER A 152 -4.19 -2.25 11.91
CA SER A 152 -2.89 -2.87 12.16
C SER A 152 -1.72 -1.92 11.88
N ALA A 153 -1.81 -1.09 10.84
CA ALA A 153 -0.80 -0.12 10.49
C ALA A 153 -0.65 1.00 11.54
N TYR A 154 -1.74 1.34 12.24
CA TYR A 154 -1.74 2.38 13.27
C TYR A 154 -1.50 1.87 14.70
N GLU A 155 -1.49 0.56 14.94
CA GLU A 155 -1.22 -0.04 16.26
C GLU A 155 0.08 0.46 16.91
N ILE A 156 1.13 0.71 16.11
CA ILE A 156 2.43 1.14 16.62
C ILE A 156 2.40 2.55 17.26
N TYR A 157 1.40 3.36 16.91
CA TYR A 157 1.25 4.73 17.43
C TYR A 157 0.28 4.80 18.62
N GLN A 158 -0.51 3.75 18.89
CA GLN A 158 -1.45 3.70 20.02
C GLN A 158 -0.82 4.00 21.38
N PRO A 159 0.40 3.52 21.71
CA PRO A 159 1.05 3.86 22.98
C PRO A 159 1.37 5.36 23.13
N TYR A 160 1.31 6.11 22.03
CA TYR A 160 1.56 7.55 21.97
C TYR A 160 0.25 8.36 21.81
N GLY A 161 -0.92 7.73 21.96
CA GLY A 161 -2.21 8.42 21.94
C GLY A 161 -2.90 8.46 20.58
N LEU A 162 -2.27 8.00 19.49
CA LEU A 162 -2.85 7.99 18.15
C LEU A 162 -3.58 6.68 17.86
N THR A 163 -4.85 6.77 17.48
CA THR A 163 -5.73 5.62 17.22
C THR A 163 -6.46 5.79 15.89
N TYR A 164 -6.83 4.68 15.25
CA TYR A 164 -7.72 4.67 14.09
C TYR A 164 -9.10 4.20 14.52
N ASP A 165 -10.14 4.96 14.17
CA ASP A 165 -11.53 4.64 14.42
C ASP A 165 -12.20 4.06 13.17
N ARG A 166 -12.71 2.83 13.29
CA ARG A 166 -13.27 2.03 12.17
C ARG A 166 -14.64 2.52 11.70
N ASP A 167 -15.36 3.23 12.56
CA ASP A 167 -16.72 3.69 12.28
C ASP A 167 -16.72 5.01 11.50
N SER A 168 -15.77 5.89 11.81
CA SER A 168 -15.58 7.17 11.12
C SER A 168 -14.53 7.13 10.00
N ASP A 169 -13.72 6.08 9.93
CA ASP A 169 -12.55 5.97 9.05
C ASP A 169 -11.59 7.17 9.23
N ARG A 170 -11.29 7.50 10.51
CA ARG A 170 -10.45 8.65 10.89
C ARG A 170 -9.44 8.33 11.98
N LEU A 171 -8.39 9.15 12.04
CA LEU A 171 -7.41 9.12 13.13
C LEU A 171 -7.83 10.06 14.26
N TYR A 172 -7.56 9.62 15.48
CA TYR A 172 -7.79 10.37 16.70
C TYR A 172 -6.53 10.37 17.57
N TYR A 173 -6.13 11.54 18.05
CA TYR A 173 -5.05 11.71 19.01
C TYR A 173 -5.63 12.11 20.35
N GLU A 174 -5.47 11.25 21.36
CA GLU A 174 -6.05 11.45 22.70
C GLU A 174 -7.57 11.71 22.67
N GLY A 175 -8.26 11.13 21.68
CA GLY A 175 -9.71 11.30 21.48
C GLY A 175 -10.12 12.50 20.61
N GLU A 176 -9.18 13.33 20.18
CA GLU A 176 -9.44 14.47 19.30
C GLU A 176 -9.16 14.12 17.83
N LEU A 177 -10.02 14.59 16.92
CA LEU A 177 -9.95 14.27 15.49
C LEU A 177 -8.65 14.81 14.89
N VAL A 178 -7.95 14.01 14.07
CA VAL A 178 -6.71 14.41 13.39
C VAL A 178 -7.00 14.88 11.96
N GLY A 179 -6.43 16.03 11.59
CA GLY A 179 -6.52 16.62 10.25
C GLY A 179 -5.43 16.12 9.31
N TYR A 180 -4.22 15.88 9.82
CA TYR A 180 -3.11 15.34 9.05
C TYR A 180 -2.18 14.48 9.92
N PHE A 181 -1.71 13.37 9.37
CA PHE A 181 -0.64 12.56 9.96
C PHE A 181 0.41 12.22 8.91
N GLU A 182 1.68 12.22 9.30
CA GLU A 182 2.79 11.75 8.46
C GLU A 182 3.87 11.00 9.26
N ASP A 183 4.28 9.86 8.74
CA ASP A 183 5.53 9.19 9.09
C ASP A 183 6.43 9.13 7.87
N LYS A 184 7.42 10.02 7.83
CA LYS A 184 8.34 10.16 6.69
C LYS A 184 9.18 8.92 6.44
N GLU A 185 9.62 8.24 7.49
CA GLU A 185 10.51 7.07 7.37
C GLU A 185 9.77 5.89 6.74
N LEU A 186 8.48 5.77 7.01
CA LEU A 186 7.64 4.72 6.45
C LEU A 186 6.85 5.17 5.21
N ALA A 187 6.92 6.45 4.83
CA ALA A 187 6.04 7.07 3.85
C ALA A 187 4.54 6.88 4.16
N HIS A 188 4.16 6.89 5.45
CA HIS A 188 2.75 6.87 5.84
C HIS A 188 2.21 8.29 5.79
N THR A 189 1.05 8.49 5.18
CA THR A 189 0.28 9.73 5.33
C THR A 189 -1.20 9.42 5.56
N PHE A 190 -1.87 10.32 6.26
CA PHE A 190 -3.33 10.29 6.45
C PHE A 190 -3.87 11.71 6.39
N GLY A 191 -4.85 11.96 5.52
CA GLY A 191 -5.30 13.31 5.19
C GLY A 191 -4.52 13.92 4.02
N PRO A 192 -4.55 15.26 3.84
CA PRO A 192 -5.13 16.26 4.74
C PRO A 192 -6.67 16.25 4.75
N PHE A 193 -7.25 16.60 5.89
CA PHE A 193 -8.68 16.87 6.06
C PHE A 193 -8.91 18.26 6.64
N ASP A 194 -9.86 19.00 6.07
CA ASP A 194 -10.12 20.40 6.44
C ASP A 194 -10.98 20.54 7.72
N ASP A 195 -11.35 19.43 8.36
CA ASP A 195 -12.25 19.37 9.52
C ASP A 195 -11.54 19.16 10.86
N SER A 196 -10.20 19.19 10.85
CA SER A 196 -9.38 19.25 12.06
C SER A 196 -8.08 20.01 11.79
N GLU A 197 -7.63 20.77 12.79
CA GLU A 197 -6.36 21.50 12.77
C GLU A 197 -5.21 20.69 13.40
N ILE A 198 -5.48 19.49 13.94
CA ILE A 198 -4.47 18.65 14.56
C ILE A 198 -3.61 17.99 13.47
N ILE A 199 -2.32 18.30 13.47
CA ILE A 199 -1.30 17.83 12.52
C ILE A 199 -0.26 17.05 13.32
N ILE A 200 0.05 15.84 12.88
CA ILE A 200 0.92 14.93 13.63
C ILE A 200 2.06 14.42 12.75
N TYR A 201 3.29 14.51 13.26
CA TYR A 201 4.47 13.93 12.65
C TYR A 201 5.05 12.83 13.54
N ALA A 202 5.32 11.66 12.98
CA ALA A 202 6.02 10.60 13.70
C ALA A 202 7.48 10.99 13.95
N LEU A 203 7.94 10.85 15.19
CA LEU A 203 9.33 11.08 15.59
C LEU A 203 10.04 9.74 15.76
N ARG A 204 11.08 9.50 14.95
CA ARG A 204 11.88 8.27 15.00
C ARG A 204 13.34 8.56 15.34
N ASP A 205 13.97 7.62 16.03
CA ASP A 205 15.41 7.64 16.27
C ASP A 205 16.21 7.37 14.97
N LYS A 206 17.53 7.50 15.05
CA LYS A 206 18.44 7.24 13.91
C LYS A 206 18.45 5.77 13.44
N GLN A 207 17.80 4.86 14.17
CA GLN A 207 17.65 3.45 13.85
C GLN A 207 16.24 3.14 13.31
N GLY A 208 15.39 4.16 13.12
CA GLY A 208 14.02 4.03 12.61
C GLY A 208 13.00 3.60 13.66
N LYS A 209 13.36 3.56 14.95
CA LYS A 209 12.42 3.24 16.03
C LYS A 209 11.58 4.47 16.38
N LEU A 210 10.26 4.31 16.46
CA LEU A 210 9.35 5.36 16.94
C LEU A 210 9.67 5.72 18.39
N GLU A 211 9.93 7.00 18.64
CA GLU A 211 10.21 7.60 19.95
C GLU A 211 9.07 8.51 20.44
N GLY A 212 8.23 9.00 19.54
CA GLY A 212 7.14 9.89 19.89
C GLY A 212 6.33 10.38 18.70
N LEU A 213 5.40 11.28 18.99
CA LEU A 213 4.62 12.05 18.03
C LEU A 213 4.86 13.53 18.30
N ASP A 214 5.17 14.29 17.26
CA ASP A 214 5.14 15.75 17.29
C ASP A 214 3.73 16.20 16.89
N VAL A 215 3.06 16.93 17.77
CA VAL A 215 1.65 17.29 17.61
C VAL A 215 1.53 18.81 17.55
N GLU A 216 1.04 19.29 16.41
CA GLU A 216 0.73 20.68 16.17
C GLU A 216 -0.81 20.86 16.16
N GLY A 217 -1.29 21.98 16.70
CA GLY A 217 -2.72 22.27 16.87
C GLY A 217 -3.19 22.17 18.32
N ASP A 218 -4.38 22.69 18.61
CA ASP A 218 -4.97 22.66 19.95
C ASP A 218 -5.59 21.29 20.25
N VAL A 219 -5.13 20.65 21.32
CA VAL A 219 -5.74 19.44 21.90
C VAL A 219 -6.51 19.91 23.14
N ASN A 220 -7.84 19.79 23.14
CA ASN A 220 -8.71 20.33 24.19
C ASN A 220 -8.74 19.48 25.47
#